data_AF-A0A8H4IXT4-F1
#
_entry.id   AF-A0A8H4IXT4-F1
#
_cell.length_a   1.000
_cell.length_b   1.000
_cell.length_c   1.000
_cell.angle_alpha   90.00
_cell.angle_beta   90.00
_cell.angle_gamma   90.00
#
_symmetry.space_group_name_H-M   'P 1'
#
loop_
_entity.id
_entity.type
_entity.pdbx_description
1 polymer ?
#
loop_
_entity_poly.entity_id
_entity_poly.type
_entity_poly.pdbx_seq_one_letter_code
_entity_poly.pdbx_strand_id
1 'polypeptide(L)'
;MPKGGRFGRMARDLEKLPCELIEPVLADLGLEQVIRMSKYGGPRVIWSIEYSPTWKEYFRDGRAQVLRRLLAVTDQVETFCFRQNNCNRHYAGSPGEELSFLSSLSRSWTHSNYPAISQDNLQAIWLHKLSVLLARTTETIYKDSDCFKLLKPYLSAADLHALIEIGYKIIVFSKDIEITFLTYNHYRHSVKHDLSRALPADELSTFVALHQRARRARGLAMAAELRRLAALSEAHPTRVKEPWAPQTRRVNEEHVPRQLRAEARKLERSLPAGNKKRACSYRFVWAFPALVPYDWCLRLFTQVLEKSGMPGGVYAPEIEEKVVKVLDGLACVYGRDGTRLDGEKTSSVRLRTAGTPWSVQPEGKNDGKAKFETERIGRDYDPHADVELEWLETFVEVVAWMEKEFPEDVKEVRGSDWYEGNEVARIRREKRRAGTTQNTGKSNELAIR
;
A
#
# COMPACT_ATOMS: atom_id res chain seq x y z
N MET A 1 -3.15 8.84 -34.20
CA MET A 1 -4.06 8.88 -33.04
C MET A 1 -3.93 7.59 -32.24
N PRO A 2 -3.89 7.62 -30.90
CA PRO A 2 -3.94 6.40 -30.08
C PRO A 2 -5.17 5.57 -30.49
N LYS A 3 -5.03 4.25 -30.64
CA LYS A 3 -6.15 3.35 -30.98
C LYS A 3 -7.20 3.50 -29.88
N GLY A 4 -8.28 4.26 -30.12
CA GLY A 4 -9.28 4.71 -29.13
C GLY A 4 -10.14 3.60 -28.48
N GLY A 5 -9.63 2.38 -28.37
CA GLY A 5 -10.31 1.24 -27.77
C GLY A 5 -11.61 0.89 -28.49
N ARG A 6 -12.58 0.39 -27.72
CA ARG A 6 -13.93 0.06 -28.19
C ARG A 6 -14.68 1.31 -28.67
N PHE A 7 -14.69 2.38 -27.89
CA PHE A 7 -15.44 3.61 -28.19
C PHE A 7 -14.91 4.33 -29.44
N GLY A 8 -13.59 4.31 -29.69
CA GLY A 8 -13.02 4.84 -30.92
C GLY A 8 -13.32 3.99 -32.16
N ARG A 9 -13.64 2.69 -32.03
CA ARG A 9 -14.18 1.91 -33.14
C ARG A 9 -15.64 2.30 -33.40
N MET A 10 -16.47 2.30 -32.35
CA MET A 10 -17.87 2.69 -32.43
C MET A 10 -18.04 4.09 -33.06
N ALA A 11 -17.27 5.08 -32.60
CA ALA A 11 -17.30 6.43 -33.15
C ALA A 11 -16.99 6.46 -34.66
N ARG A 12 -15.99 5.70 -35.12
CA ARG A 12 -15.63 5.64 -36.55
C ARG A 12 -16.68 4.92 -37.40
N ASP A 13 -17.38 3.96 -36.83
CA ASP A 13 -18.45 3.27 -37.54
C ASP A 13 -19.72 4.13 -37.61
N LEU A 14 -20.04 4.86 -36.54
CA LEU A 14 -21.11 5.86 -36.54
C LEU A 14 -20.84 7.00 -37.51
N GLU A 15 -19.58 7.43 -37.68
CA GLU A 15 -19.22 8.50 -38.63
C GLU A 15 -19.58 8.16 -40.08
N LYS A 16 -19.71 6.86 -40.42
CA LYS A 16 -20.13 6.41 -41.76
C LYS A 16 -21.64 6.49 -41.97
N LEU A 17 -22.42 6.54 -40.90
CA LEU A 17 -23.88 6.56 -40.96
C LEU A 17 -24.41 7.97 -41.21
N PRO A 18 -25.57 8.13 -41.87
CA PRO A 18 -26.34 9.38 -41.85
C PRO A 18 -26.71 9.79 -40.42
N CYS A 19 -26.83 11.10 -40.16
CA CYS A 19 -27.09 11.65 -38.82
C CYS A 19 -28.37 11.07 -38.18
N GLU A 20 -29.37 10.77 -39.00
CA GLU A 20 -30.68 10.25 -38.61
C GLU A 20 -30.59 8.85 -38.00
N LEU A 21 -29.59 8.06 -38.42
CA LEU A 21 -29.35 6.70 -37.90
C LEU A 21 -28.45 6.70 -36.65
N ILE A 22 -27.80 7.83 -36.34
CA ILE A 22 -26.91 7.94 -35.18
C ILE A 22 -27.74 8.10 -33.90
N GLU A 23 -28.82 8.89 -33.91
CA GLU A 23 -29.61 9.18 -32.70
C GLU A 23 -30.19 7.94 -32.01
N PRO A 24 -30.81 6.96 -32.71
CA PRO A 24 -31.30 5.74 -32.05
C PRO A 24 -30.20 5.00 -31.28
N VAL A 25 -28.97 4.99 -31.82
CA VAL A 25 -27.82 4.40 -31.13
C VAL A 25 -27.42 5.23 -29.92
N LEU A 26 -27.36 6.57 -30.05
CA LEU A 26 -27.02 7.44 -28.92
C LEU A 26 -28.03 7.34 -27.78
N ALA A 27 -29.31 7.22 -28.08
CA ALA A 27 -30.39 7.17 -27.09
C ALA A 27 -30.32 5.93 -26.19
N ASP A 28 -29.72 4.84 -26.67
CA ASP A 28 -29.58 3.57 -25.96
C ASP A 28 -28.24 3.45 -25.19
N LEU A 29 -27.40 4.49 -25.20
CA LEU A 29 -26.15 4.51 -24.46
C LEU A 29 -26.31 5.21 -23.10
N GLY A 30 -25.50 4.82 -22.12
CA GLY A 30 -25.37 5.58 -20.87
C GLY A 30 -24.56 6.88 -21.07
N LEU A 31 -24.75 7.86 -20.19
CA LEU A 31 -24.07 9.17 -20.27
C LEU A 31 -22.55 9.01 -20.39
N GLU A 32 -21.94 8.11 -19.59
CA GLU A 32 -20.50 7.82 -19.65
C GLU A 32 -20.05 7.44 -21.06
N GLN A 33 -20.80 6.55 -21.70
CA GLN A 33 -20.48 5.99 -23.00
C GLN A 33 -20.55 7.08 -24.08
N VAL A 34 -21.55 7.96 -24.02
CA VAL A 34 -21.69 9.11 -24.92
C VAL A 34 -20.52 10.09 -24.72
N ILE A 35 -20.13 10.38 -23.48
CA ILE A 35 -18.96 11.23 -23.19
C ILE A 35 -17.69 10.61 -23.77
N ARG A 36 -17.44 9.32 -23.53
CA ARG A 36 -16.26 8.61 -24.08
C ARG A 36 -16.26 8.60 -25.60
N MET A 37 -17.41 8.42 -26.22
CA MET A 37 -17.54 8.42 -27.67
C MET A 37 -17.31 9.80 -28.27
N SER A 38 -17.80 10.87 -27.62
CA SER A 38 -17.59 12.25 -28.05
C SER A 38 -16.10 12.61 -28.18
N LYS A 39 -15.21 11.97 -27.40
CA LYS A 39 -13.76 12.17 -27.46
C LYS A 39 -13.13 11.68 -28.77
N TYR A 40 -13.76 10.71 -29.43
CA TYR A 40 -13.26 10.06 -30.65
C TYR A 40 -14.13 10.31 -31.88
N GLY A 41 -15.28 10.97 -31.72
CA GLY A 41 -16.21 11.30 -32.80
C GLY A 41 -15.58 12.24 -33.82
N GLY A 42 -15.88 12.02 -35.10
CA GLY A 42 -15.61 13.02 -36.14
C GLY A 42 -16.68 14.12 -36.11
N PRO A 43 -16.63 15.07 -37.06
CA PRO A 43 -17.57 16.17 -37.13
C PRO A 43 -19.04 15.71 -37.12
N ARG A 44 -19.37 14.59 -37.79
CA ARG A 44 -20.74 14.09 -37.86
C ARG A 44 -21.21 13.55 -36.51
N VAL A 45 -20.43 12.69 -35.87
CA VAL A 45 -20.79 12.13 -34.55
C VAL A 45 -20.87 13.23 -33.49
N ILE A 46 -19.93 14.20 -33.50
CA ILE A 46 -19.98 15.33 -32.57
C ILE A 46 -21.26 16.14 -32.79
N TRP A 47 -21.57 16.47 -34.04
CA TRP A 47 -22.80 17.18 -34.39
C TRP A 47 -24.05 16.39 -33.96
N SER A 48 -24.11 15.09 -34.22
CA SER A 48 -25.24 14.25 -33.78
C SER A 48 -25.40 14.22 -32.26
N ILE A 49 -24.31 14.21 -31.49
CA ILE A 49 -24.36 14.27 -30.02
C ILE A 49 -24.87 15.64 -29.54
N GLU A 50 -24.36 16.73 -30.12
CA GLU A 50 -24.75 18.10 -29.75
C GLU A 50 -26.18 18.43 -30.15
N TYR A 51 -26.72 17.82 -31.20
CA TYR A 51 -28.08 18.07 -31.69
C TYR A 51 -29.06 16.94 -31.36
N SER A 52 -28.60 15.91 -30.62
CA SER A 52 -29.40 14.79 -30.13
C SER A 52 -30.59 15.28 -29.30
N PRO A 53 -31.85 14.92 -29.63
CA PRO A 53 -32.99 15.13 -28.77
C PRO A 53 -32.76 14.63 -27.33
N THR A 54 -32.00 13.55 -27.19
CA THR A 54 -31.70 12.91 -25.91
C THR A 54 -30.59 13.63 -25.13
N TRP A 55 -29.51 14.04 -25.79
CA TRP A 55 -28.27 14.47 -25.11
C TRP A 55 -27.91 15.94 -25.27
N LYS A 56 -28.56 16.69 -26.18
CA LYS A 56 -28.19 18.08 -26.52
C LYS A 56 -28.00 19.00 -25.32
N GLU A 57 -28.80 18.84 -24.27
CA GLU A 57 -28.76 19.68 -23.05
C GLU A 57 -27.43 19.58 -22.30
N TYR A 58 -26.71 18.47 -22.47
CA TYR A 58 -25.46 18.20 -21.77
C TYR A 58 -24.21 18.50 -22.61
N PHE A 59 -24.33 18.52 -23.95
CA PHE A 59 -23.16 18.57 -24.84
C PHE A 59 -22.99 19.88 -25.62
N ARG A 60 -24.06 20.67 -25.83
CA ARG A 60 -23.98 21.97 -26.53
C ARG A 60 -23.13 23.01 -25.80
N ASP A 61 -22.85 24.13 -26.46
CA ASP A 61 -22.20 25.32 -25.89
C ASP A 61 -20.84 25.04 -25.21
N GLY A 62 -20.10 24.05 -25.70
CA GLY A 62 -18.79 23.66 -25.14
C GLY A 62 -18.86 22.81 -23.87
N ARG A 63 -20.05 22.44 -23.39
CA ARG A 63 -20.26 21.63 -22.17
C ARG A 63 -19.64 20.24 -22.26
N ALA A 64 -19.56 19.69 -23.48
CA ALA A 64 -18.88 18.42 -23.75
C ALA A 64 -17.45 18.37 -23.16
N GLN A 65 -16.72 19.50 -23.18
CA GLN A 65 -15.37 19.55 -22.66
C GLN A 65 -15.32 19.46 -21.13
N VAL A 66 -16.32 20.00 -20.43
CA VAL A 66 -16.44 19.88 -18.98
C VAL A 66 -16.72 18.43 -18.59
N LEU A 67 -17.69 17.80 -19.26
CA LEU A 67 -18.03 16.39 -19.02
C LEU A 67 -16.86 15.45 -19.27
N ARG A 68 -16.07 15.69 -20.33
CA ARG A 68 -14.85 14.93 -20.61
C ARG A 68 -13.81 15.08 -19.51
N ARG A 69 -13.65 16.28 -18.93
CA ARG A 69 -12.74 16.51 -17.80
C ARG A 69 -13.21 15.77 -16.55
N LEU A 70 -14.49 15.87 -16.20
CA LEU A 70 -15.08 15.15 -15.06
C LEU A 70 -14.94 13.64 -15.20
N LEU A 71 -15.19 13.11 -16.40
CA LEU A 71 -14.99 11.70 -16.68
C LEU A 71 -13.51 11.30 -16.60
N ALA A 72 -12.60 12.14 -17.08
CA ALA A 72 -11.17 11.88 -16.95
C ALA A 72 -10.72 11.82 -15.48
N VAL A 73 -11.23 12.71 -14.62
CA VAL A 73 -10.97 12.66 -13.17
C VAL A 73 -11.59 11.39 -12.58
N THR A 74 -12.81 11.05 -12.95
CA THR A 74 -13.49 9.81 -12.54
C THR A 74 -12.65 8.58 -12.85
N ASP A 75 -12.17 8.46 -14.10
CA ASP A 75 -11.30 7.36 -14.54
C ASP A 75 -10.02 7.28 -13.70
N GLN A 76 -9.42 8.42 -13.37
CA GLN A 76 -8.22 8.46 -12.52
C GLN A 76 -8.54 8.04 -11.08
N VAL A 77 -9.64 8.52 -10.49
CA VAL A 77 -10.10 8.13 -9.14
C VAL A 77 -10.37 6.63 -9.08
N GLU A 78 -11.11 6.08 -10.04
CA GLU A 78 -11.37 4.63 -10.10
C GLU A 78 -10.08 3.82 -10.22
N THR A 79 -9.19 4.26 -11.13
CA THR A 79 -7.94 3.54 -11.41
C THR A 79 -6.99 3.59 -10.23
N PHE A 80 -6.83 4.73 -9.56
CA PHE A 80 -5.78 4.94 -8.57
C PHE A 80 -6.25 4.88 -7.11
N CYS A 81 -7.49 5.26 -6.83
CA CYS A 81 -8.03 5.32 -5.47
C CYS A 81 -8.82 4.06 -5.10
N PHE A 82 -9.56 3.46 -6.05
CA PHE A 82 -10.57 2.46 -5.71
C PHE A 82 -10.37 1.05 -6.22
N ARG A 83 -9.54 0.80 -7.23
CA ARG A 83 -9.44 -0.52 -7.88
C ARG A 83 -9.26 -1.65 -6.85
N GLN A 84 -10.37 -2.34 -6.57
CA GLN A 84 -10.52 -3.35 -5.54
C GLN A 84 -9.87 -4.67 -6.00
N ASN A 85 -9.17 -5.31 -5.07
CA ASN A 85 -9.02 -6.76 -5.13
C ASN A 85 -10.38 -7.40 -4.81
N ASN A 86 -10.53 -8.67 -5.18
CA ASN A 86 -11.63 -9.59 -4.81
C ASN A 86 -11.85 -9.79 -3.29
N CYS A 87 -11.68 -8.77 -2.44
CA CYS A 87 -12.18 -8.83 -1.08
C CYS A 87 -13.71 -8.77 -1.18
N ASN A 88 -14.34 -9.94 -1.07
CA ASN A 88 -15.79 -10.20 -0.93
C ASN A 88 -16.46 -9.48 0.26
N ARG A 89 -15.89 -8.38 0.76
CA ARG A 89 -16.56 -7.54 1.75
C ARG A 89 -17.32 -6.48 0.99
N HIS A 90 -18.64 -6.55 1.12
CA HIS A 90 -19.61 -5.49 0.91
C HIS A 90 -19.17 -4.20 1.62
N TYR A 91 -18.15 -3.52 1.11
CA TYR A 91 -18.02 -2.09 1.37
C TYR A 91 -19.17 -1.45 0.60
N ALA A 92 -20.25 -1.14 1.31
CA ALA A 92 -21.28 -0.24 0.83
C ALA A 92 -20.59 1.04 0.32
N GLY A 93 -20.85 1.44 -0.92
CA GLY A 93 -20.24 2.61 -1.53
C GLY A 93 -19.11 2.32 -2.51
N SER A 94 -19.23 1.27 -3.32
CA SER A 94 -18.35 1.12 -4.49
C SER A 94 -18.54 2.33 -5.45
N PRO A 95 -17.53 2.74 -6.24
CA PRO A 95 -17.69 3.82 -7.21
C PRO A 95 -18.90 3.61 -8.14
N GLY A 96 -19.20 2.35 -8.47
CA GLY A 96 -20.36 1.98 -9.30
C GLY A 96 -21.72 2.29 -8.68
N GLU A 97 -21.83 2.34 -7.35
CA GLU A 97 -23.06 2.74 -6.66
C GLU A 97 -23.20 4.26 -6.62
N GLU A 98 -22.14 4.97 -6.22
CA GLU A 98 -22.15 6.44 -6.07
C GLU A 98 -22.21 7.19 -7.41
N LEU A 99 -21.66 6.58 -8.47
CA LEU A 99 -21.66 7.11 -9.84
C LEU A 99 -22.59 6.32 -10.77
N SER A 100 -23.56 5.58 -10.22
CA SER A 100 -24.54 4.81 -10.99
C SER A 100 -25.36 5.65 -11.99
N PHE A 101 -25.45 6.97 -11.79
CA PHE A 101 -26.07 7.87 -12.78
C PHE A 101 -25.29 7.92 -14.10
N LEU A 102 -23.99 7.60 -14.11
CA LEU A 102 -23.16 7.53 -15.32
C LEU A 102 -23.53 6.36 -16.23
N SER A 103 -24.01 5.25 -15.63
CA SER A 103 -24.48 4.05 -16.34
C SER A 103 -25.98 4.06 -16.62
N SER A 104 -26.73 4.98 -16.03
CA SER A 104 -28.17 5.16 -16.28
C SER A 104 -28.46 5.60 -17.71
N LEU A 105 -29.47 4.99 -18.33
CA LEU A 105 -30.01 5.39 -19.64
C LEU A 105 -30.76 6.72 -19.53
N SER A 106 -30.77 7.55 -20.56
CA SER A 106 -31.50 8.83 -20.55
C SER A 106 -32.98 8.68 -20.16
N ARG A 107 -33.63 7.60 -20.62
CA ARG A 107 -35.03 7.27 -20.33
C ARG A 107 -35.30 6.91 -18.86
N SER A 108 -34.27 6.52 -18.10
CA SER A 108 -34.43 6.29 -16.65
C SER A 108 -34.28 7.57 -15.84
N TRP A 109 -33.85 8.69 -16.44
CA TRP A 109 -33.75 9.97 -15.74
C TRP A 109 -35.12 10.62 -15.54
N THR A 110 -36.09 10.33 -16.42
CA THR A 110 -37.47 10.83 -16.30
C THR A 110 -38.32 10.09 -15.26
N HIS A 111 -37.89 8.90 -14.82
CA HIS A 111 -38.61 8.05 -13.86
C HIS A 111 -37.85 7.76 -12.55
N SER A 112 -36.59 8.23 -12.44
CA SER A 112 -35.80 8.06 -11.22
C SER A 112 -36.03 9.23 -10.25
N ASN A 113 -35.60 9.06 -8.99
CA ASN A 113 -35.65 10.10 -7.94
C ASN A 113 -34.83 11.37 -8.26
N TYR A 114 -34.29 11.49 -9.47
CA TYR A 114 -33.54 12.64 -9.94
C TYR A 114 -34.48 13.56 -10.75
N PRO A 115 -35.07 14.61 -10.13
CA PRO A 115 -35.85 15.58 -10.90
C PRO A 115 -34.97 16.16 -12.01
N ALA A 116 -35.55 16.41 -13.19
CA ALA A 116 -34.90 16.95 -14.40
C ALA A 116 -33.61 17.72 -14.07
N ILE A 117 -32.48 16.99 -14.07
CA ILE A 117 -31.21 17.53 -13.63
C ILE A 117 -30.77 18.51 -14.71
N SER A 118 -30.93 19.81 -14.47
CA SER A 118 -30.30 20.81 -15.31
C SER A 118 -28.79 20.55 -15.34
N GLN A 119 -28.12 20.87 -16.46
CA GLN A 119 -26.69 20.58 -16.62
C GLN A 119 -25.82 21.21 -15.51
N ASP A 120 -26.18 22.40 -15.00
CA ASP A 120 -25.52 23.01 -13.84
C ASP A 120 -25.62 22.13 -12.58
N ASN A 121 -26.79 21.50 -12.39
CA ASN A 121 -26.96 20.52 -11.32
C ASN A 121 -26.17 19.24 -11.61
N LEU A 122 -26.04 18.78 -12.87
CA LEU A 122 -25.30 17.57 -13.21
C LEU A 122 -23.81 17.69 -12.87
N GLN A 123 -23.17 18.78 -13.31
CA GLN A 123 -21.76 19.02 -13.02
C GLN A 123 -21.51 19.04 -11.51
N ALA A 124 -22.34 19.78 -10.78
CA ALA A 124 -22.17 19.92 -9.34
C ALA A 124 -22.47 18.62 -8.59
N ILE A 125 -23.49 17.86 -8.98
CA ILE A 125 -23.78 16.52 -8.44
C ILE A 125 -22.60 15.58 -8.71
N TRP A 126 -22.02 15.60 -9.92
CA TRP A 126 -20.87 14.76 -10.26
C TRP A 126 -19.64 15.13 -9.43
N LEU A 127 -19.27 16.41 -9.38
CA LEU A 127 -18.17 16.90 -8.52
C LEU A 127 -18.40 16.53 -7.05
N HIS A 128 -19.64 16.61 -6.58
CA HIS A 128 -19.99 16.20 -5.23
C HIS A 128 -19.75 14.70 -5.01
N LYS A 129 -20.28 13.84 -5.88
CA LYS A 129 -20.09 12.39 -5.78
C LYS A 129 -18.61 11.99 -5.87
N LEU A 130 -17.84 12.64 -6.73
CA LEU A 130 -16.39 12.45 -6.79
C LEU A 130 -15.70 12.91 -5.51
N SER A 131 -16.12 14.03 -4.92
CA SER A 131 -15.56 14.52 -3.66
C SER A 131 -15.87 13.56 -2.51
N VAL A 132 -17.08 12.99 -2.43
CA VAL A 132 -17.44 11.99 -1.42
C VAL A 132 -16.62 10.71 -1.59
N LEU A 133 -16.45 10.23 -2.82
CA LEU A 133 -15.59 9.09 -3.12
C LEU A 133 -14.13 9.38 -2.70
N LEU A 134 -13.60 10.52 -3.11
CA LEU A 134 -12.26 10.93 -2.72
C LEU A 134 -12.14 11.06 -1.21
N ALA A 135 -13.11 11.66 -0.51
CA ALA A 135 -13.13 11.79 0.94
C ALA A 135 -13.01 10.44 1.65
N ARG A 136 -13.70 9.39 1.19
CA ARG A 136 -13.53 8.04 1.76
C ARG A 136 -12.10 7.52 1.59
N THR A 137 -11.47 7.81 0.45
CA THR A 137 -10.06 7.44 0.22
C THR A 137 -9.13 8.29 1.10
N THR A 138 -9.36 9.60 1.14
CA THR A 138 -8.62 10.58 1.91
C THR A 138 -8.74 10.31 3.40
N GLU A 139 -9.90 9.97 3.94
CA GLU A 139 -10.07 9.58 5.33
C GLU A 139 -9.24 8.36 5.71
N THR A 140 -9.08 7.37 4.83
CA THR A 140 -8.17 6.25 5.13
C THR A 140 -6.69 6.66 5.17
N ILE A 141 -6.35 7.76 4.52
CA ILE A 141 -5.02 8.38 4.54
C ILE A 141 -4.89 9.35 5.73
N TYR A 142 -5.97 10.00 6.16
CA TYR A 142 -5.94 11.13 7.12
C TYR A 142 -6.40 10.72 8.52
N LYS A 143 -7.02 9.54 8.69
CA LYS A 143 -7.38 8.98 10.01
C LYS A 143 -6.15 8.67 10.87
N ASP A 144 -4.98 8.63 10.25
CA ASP A 144 -3.72 8.58 10.95
C ASP A 144 -3.01 9.93 10.80
N SER A 145 -2.96 10.72 11.87
CA SER A 145 -2.26 12.01 11.88
C SER A 145 -0.79 11.88 11.47
N ASP A 146 -0.23 10.68 11.58
CA ASP A 146 1.16 10.41 11.21
C ASP A 146 1.34 10.15 9.71
N CYS A 147 0.27 9.91 8.94
CA CYS A 147 0.37 9.72 7.49
C CYS A 147 1.02 10.91 6.76
N PHE A 148 0.89 12.14 7.25
CA PHE A 148 1.61 13.27 6.65
C PHE A 148 3.11 13.24 6.92
N LYS A 149 3.52 12.79 8.11
CA LYS A 149 4.93 12.56 8.42
C LYS A 149 5.50 11.49 7.48
N LEU A 150 4.69 10.46 7.19
CA LEU A 150 5.04 9.39 6.25
C LEU A 150 5.13 9.87 4.80
N LEU A 151 4.37 10.88 4.40
CA LEU A 151 4.40 11.41 3.03
C LEU A 151 5.49 12.45 2.79
N LYS A 152 5.97 13.10 3.85
CA LYS A 152 7.01 14.16 3.79
C LYS A 152 8.27 13.75 3.01
N PRO A 153 8.80 12.52 3.11
CA PRO A 153 9.98 12.12 2.33
C PRO A 153 9.71 11.99 0.81
N TYR A 154 8.44 11.90 0.40
CA TYR A 154 8.07 11.55 -0.98
C TYR A 154 7.55 12.71 -1.82
N LEU A 155 7.26 13.84 -1.19
CA LEU A 155 6.71 15.03 -1.83
C LEU A 155 7.54 16.25 -1.45
N SER A 156 7.60 17.24 -2.35
CA SER A 156 8.11 18.55 -1.97
C SER A 156 7.22 19.18 -0.89
N ALA A 157 7.74 20.13 -0.12
CA ALA A 157 6.94 20.83 0.88
C ALA A 157 5.69 21.49 0.25
N ALA A 158 5.83 22.04 -0.96
CA ALA A 158 4.74 22.63 -1.72
C ALA A 158 3.69 21.58 -2.16
N ASP A 159 4.14 20.44 -2.70
CA ASP A 159 3.26 19.34 -3.12
C ASP A 159 2.51 18.74 -1.91
N LEU A 160 3.19 18.58 -0.78
CA LEU A 160 2.59 18.09 0.46
C LEU A 160 1.55 19.08 0.98
N HIS A 161 1.88 20.37 1.01
CA HIS A 161 0.92 21.41 1.41
C HIS A 161 -0.32 21.41 0.51
N ALA A 162 -0.13 21.37 -0.82
CA ALA A 162 -1.24 21.31 -1.76
C ALA A 162 -2.11 20.04 -1.57
N LEU A 163 -1.48 18.88 -1.35
CA LEU A 163 -2.20 17.64 -1.07
C LEU A 163 -3.02 17.76 0.22
N ILE A 164 -2.43 18.29 1.30
CA ILE A 164 -3.10 18.52 2.59
C ILE A 164 -4.27 19.47 2.41
N GLU A 165 -4.05 20.62 1.79
CA GLU A 165 -5.05 21.66 1.61
C GLU A 165 -6.25 21.15 0.81
N ILE A 166 -6.00 20.53 -0.35
CA ILE A 166 -7.07 19.99 -1.19
C ILE A 166 -7.78 18.84 -0.47
N GLY A 167 -7.03 17.94 0.17
CA GLY A 167 -7.62 16.83 0.94
C GLY A 167 -8.48 17.29 2.11
N TYR A 168 -8.10 18.36 2.80
CA TYR A 168 -8.90 18.97 3.86
C TYR A 168 -10.20 19.56 3.29
N LYS A 169 -10.13 20.30 2.18
CA LYS A 169 -11.32 20.79 1.47
C LYS A 169 -12.26 19.64 1.08
N ILE A 170 -11.71 18.53 0.57
CA ILE A 170 -12.48 17.32 0.22
C ILE A 170 -13.21 16.76 1.46
N ILE A 171 -12.51 16.60 2.59
CA ILE A 171 -13.08 16.04 3.83
C ILE A 171 -14.17 16.98 4.40
N VAL A 172 -13.87 18.26 4.55
CA VAL A 172 -14.84 19.25 5.09
C VAL A 172 -16.09 19.27 4.24
N PHE A 173 -15.94 19.41 2.92
CA PHE A 173 -17.05 19.40 1.98
C PHE A 173 -17.88 18.10 2.05
N SER A 174 -17.24 16.95 2.25
CA SER A 174 -17.96 15.67 2.38
C SER A 174 -18.77 15.57 3.68
N LYS A 175 -18.24 16.07 4.80
CA LYS A 175 -18.89 16.01 6.12
C LYS A 175 -20.04 16.99 6.25
N ASP A 176 -19.85 18.22 5.76
CA ASP A 176 -20.90 19.24 5.73
C ASP A 176 -22.14 18.70 5.00
N ILE A 177 -21.93 17.92 3.93
CA ILE A 177 -23.02 17.37 3.13
C ILE A 177 -23.59 16.07 3.71
N GLU A 178 -22.82 15.24 4.42
CA GLU A 178 -23.39 14.05 5.09
C GLU A 178 -24.40 14.48 6.16
N ILE A 179 -24.13 15.58 6.87
CA ILE A 179 -25.06 16.21 7.82
C ILE A 179 -26.29 16.74 7.07
N THR A 180 -26.10 17.45 5.95
CA THR A 180 -27.19 17.98 5.12
C THR A 180 -28.03 16.86 4.47
N PHE A 181 -27.44 15.73 4.06
CA PHE A 181 -28.13 14.61 3.40
C PHE A 181 -28.95 13.76 4.38
N LEU A 182 -28.50 13.61 5.64
CA LEU A 182 -29.31 12.99 6.69
C LEU A 182 -30.53 13.86 7.06
N THR A 183 -30.46 15.17 6.85
CA THR A 183 -31.59 16.10 6.98
C THR A 183 -32.39 16.29 5.68
N TYR A 184 -31.88 15.82 4.54
CA TYR A 184 -32.37 16.06 3.17
C TYR A 184 -33.68 15.36 2.82
N ASN A 185 -34.05 14.29 3.54
CA ASN A 185 -35.39 13.70 3.38
C ASN A 185 -36.53 14.68 3.74
N HIS A 186 -36.22 15.89 4.24
CA HIS A 186 -37.21 16.91 4.59
C HIS A 186 -37.18 18.21 3.75
N TYR A 187 -36.13 18.54 2.97
CA TYR A 187 -36.05 19.85 2.30
C TYR A 187 -35.45 19.80 0.87
N ARG A 188 -36.32 19.86 -0.14
CA ARG A 188 -35.97 19.86 -1.58
C ARG A 188 -35.32 21.15 -2.10
N HIS A 189 -35.27 22.22 -1.30
CA HIS A 189 -34.95 23.58 -1.78
C HIS A 189 -33.56 24.14 -1.41
N SER A 190 -32.78 23.53 -0.50
CA SER A 190 -31.48 24.10 -0.07
C SER A 190 -30.25 23.65 -0.87
N VAL A 191 -30.38 22.63 -1.74
CA VAL A 191 -29.25 22.01 -2.47
C VAL A 191 -28.47 22.99 -3.35
N LYS A 192 -29.13 24.02 -3.89
CA LYS A 192 -28.46 25.00 -4.76
C LYS A 192 -27.36 25.79 -4.03
N HIS A 193 -27.48 25.98 -2.71
CA HIS A 193 -26.53 26.81 -1.97
C HIS A 193 -25.22 26.08 -1.64
N ASP A 194 -25.27 24.76 -1.44
CA ASP A 194 -24.09 23.96 -1.04
C ASP A 194 -23.25 23.46 -2.23
N LEU A 195 -23.88 23.27 -3.40
CA LEU A 195 -23.21 22.79 -4.60
C LEU A 195 -22.15 23.76 -5.15
N SER A 196 -22.26 25.05 -4.84
CA SER A 196 -21.26 26.07 -5.20
C SER A 196 -19.91 25.88 -4.49
N ARG A 197 -19.87 25.09 -3.41
CA ARG A 197 -18.66 24.76 -2.64
C ARG A 197 -17.93 23.52 -3.17
N ALA A 198 -18.47 22.87 -4.21
CA ALA A 198 -17.83 21.69 -4.79
C ALA A 198 -16.47 22.06 -5.38
N LEU A 199 -15.47 21.22 -5.13
CA LEU A 199 -14.12 21.44 -5.63
C LEU A 199 -14.10 21.41 -7.17
N PRO A 200 -13.39 22.35 -7.82
CA PRO A 200 -13.21 22.33 -9.26
C PRO A 200 -12.56 21.01 -9.73
N ALA A 201 -12.91 20.59 -10.96
CA ALA A 201 -12.33 19.37 -11.55
C ALA A 201 -10.80 19.39 -11.59
N ASP A 202 -10.20 20.58 -11.79
CA ASP A 202 -8.75 20.75 -11.84
C ASP A 202 -8.09 20.55 -10.45
N GLU A 203 -8.75 20.96 -9.36
CA GLU A 203 -8.29 20.68 -7.99
C GLU A 203 -8.39 19.17 -7.68
N LEU A 204 -9.49 18.52 -8.05
CA LEU A 204 -9.64 17.07 -7.89
C LEU A 204 -8.58 16.31 -8.72
N SER A 205 -8.32 16.73 -9.96
CA SER A 205 -7.27 16.14 -10.80
C SER A 205 -5.88 16.35 -10.18
N THR A 206 -5.63 17.52 -9.59
CA THR A 206 -4.38 17.83 -8.90
C THR A 206 -4.19 16.92 -7.69
N PHE A 207 -5.24 16.74 -6.88
CA PHE A 207 -5.22 15.81 -5.75
C PHE A 207 -4.88 14.39 -6.20
N VAL A 208 -5.55 13.87 -7.24
CA VAL A 208 -5.30 12.51 -7.72
C VAL A 208 -3.87 12.35 -8.25
N ALA A 209 -3.34 13.36 -8.96
CA ALA A 209 -1.97 13.36 -9.46
C ALA A 209 -0.95 13.35 -8.30
N LEU A 210 -1.12 14.21 -7.30
CA LEU A 210 -0.27 14.27 -6.10
C LEU A 210 -0.34 12.96 -5.31
N HIS A 211 -1.54 12.45 -5.08
CA HIS A 211 -1.76 11.16 -4.43
C HIS A 211 -1.08 10.01 -5.18
N GLN A 212 -1.17 9.99 -6.52
CA GLN A 212 -0.51 8.98 -7.34
C GLN A 212 1.02 9.10 -7.25
N ARG A 213 1.57 10.32 -7.25
CA ARG A 213 3.01 10.58 -7.10
C ARG A 213 3.49 10.04 -5.75
N ALA A 214 2.82 10.40 -4.66
CA ALA A 214 3.10 9.91 -3.32
C ALA A 214 3.07 8.37 -3.25
N ARG A 215 2.01 7.75 -3.79
CA ARG A 215 1.88 6.28 -3.83
C ARG A 215 3.01 5.60 -4.60
N ARG A 216 3.43 6.18 -5.73
CA ARG A 216 4.53 5.65 -6.55
C ARG A 216 5.86 5.77 -5.81
N ALA A 217 6.17 6.95 -5.29
CA ALA A 217 7.38 7.20 -4.53
C ALA A 217 7.49 6.25 -3.32
N ARG A 218 6.41 6.09 -2.55
CA ARG A 218 6.35 5.10 -1.47
C ARG A 218 6.62 3.68 -1.94
N GLY A 219 5.96 3.22 -3.00
CA GLY A 219 6.15 1.85 -3.48
C GLY A 219 7.55 1.61 -4.07
N LEU A 220 8.20 2.65 -4.61
CA LEU A 220 9.60 2.60 -5.01
C LEU A 220 10.52 2.49 -3.78
N ALA A 221 10.26 3.25 -2.71
CA ALA A 221 11.00 3.15 -1.46
C ALA A 221 10.87 1.76 -0.82
N MET A 222 9.66 1.19 -0.78
CA MET A 222 9.44 -0.21 -0.37
C MET A 222 10.23 -1.20 -1.22
N ALA A 223 10.23 -1.02 -2.55
CA ALA A 223 11.01 -1.89 -3.44
C ALA A 223 12.52 -1.73 -3.23
N ALA A 224 13.00 -0.53 -2.92
CA ALA A 224 14.39 -0.25 -2.59
C ALA A 224 14.78 -0.92 -1.27
N GLU A 225 13.97 -0.81 -0.22
CA GLU A 225 14.18 -1.50 1.05
C GLU A 225 14.29 -3.02 0.86
N LEU A 226 13.38 -3.66 0.12
CA LEU A 226 13.46 -5.10 -0.12
C LEU A 226 14.74 -5.51 -0.85
N ARG A 227 15.26 -4.67 -1.75
CA ARG A 227 16.56 -4.92 -2.40
C ARG A 227 17.71 -4.76 -1.44
N ARG A 228 17.68 -3.73 -0.60
CA ARG A 228 18.68 -3.48 0.46
C ARG A 228 18.76 -4.67 1.41
N LEU A 229 17.61 -5.14 1.90
CA LEU A 229 17.51 -6.34 2.74
C LEU A 229 17.95 -7.62 2.00
N ALA A 230 17.63 -7.76 0.71
CA ALA A 230 18.12 -8.89 -0.07
C ALA A 230 19.65 -8.91 -0.17
N ALA A 231 20.28 -7.76 -0.39
CA ALA A 231 21.74 -7.65 -0.41
C ALA A 231 22.36 -7.97 0.96
N LEU A 232 21.77 -7.45 2.05
CA LEU A 232 22.22 -7.76 3.41
C LEU A 232 22.15 -9.27 3.71
N SER A 233 21.06 -9.93 3.32
CA SER A 233 20.90 -11.37 3.51
C SER A 233 21.86 -12.21 2.67
N GLU A 234 22.32 -11.72 1.50
CA GLU A 234 23.33 -12.41 0.70
C GLU A 234 24.73 -12.24 1.25
N ALA A 235 25.05 -11.05 1.76
CA ALA A 235 26.34 -10.78 2.38
C ALA A 235 26.49 -11.49 3.74
N HIS A 236 25.39 -11.69 4.48
CA HIS A 236 25.41 -12.26 5.82
C HIS A 236 24.32 -13.33 6.05
N PRO A 237 24.31 -14.43 5.27
CA PRO A 237 23.22 -15.42 5.27
C PRO A 237 23.02 -16.16 6.59
N THR A 238 24.04 -16.18 7.45
CA THR A 238 24.02 -16.83 8.77
C THR A 238 23.66 -15.89 9.91
N ARG A 239 23.57 -14.57 9.67
CA ARG A 239 23.39 -13.54 10.72
C ARG A 239 22.01 -12.92 10.74
N VAL A 240 21.28 -12.99 9.62
CA VAL A 240 19.91 -12.51 9.51
C VAL A 240 18.94 -13.61 9.10
N LYS A 241 17.71 -13.49 9.56
CA LYS A 241 16.59 -14.36 9.21
C LYS A 241 15.31 -13.56 9.04
N GLU A 242 14.28 -14.22 8.51
CA GLU A 242 12.92 -13.69 8.63
C GLU A 242 12.45 -13.77 10.09
N PRO A 243 11.69 -12.78 10.61
CA PRO A 243 11.28 -12.65 12.01
C PRO A 243 10.86 -13.96 12.69
N TRP A 244 9.97 -14.74 12.06
CA TRP A 244 9.42 -15.98 12.62
C TRP A 244 10.03 -17.26 12.04
N ALA A 245 11.16 -17.13 11.34
CA ALA A 245 11.89 -18.31 10.91
C ALA A 245 12.54 -19.01 12.10
N PRO A 246 12.76 -20.34 12.02
CA PRO A 246 13.53 -21.07 13.02
C PRO A 246 14.88 -20.41 13.31
N GLN A 247 15.37 -20.53 14.54
CA GLN A 247 16.69 -20.04 14.95
C GLN A 247 17.84 -20.95 14.50
N THR A 248 17.60 -21.84 13.53
CA THR A 248 18.58 -22.77 12.96
C THR A 248 19.04 -22.26 11.59
N ARG A 249 20.26 -22.61 11.18
CA ARG A 249 20.76 -22.28 9.84
C ARG A 249 19.80 -22.75 8.75
N ARG A 250 19.58 -21.91 7.72
CA ARG A 250 18.78 -22.30 6.56
C ARG A 250 19.59 -23.16 5.60
N VAL A 251 18.96 -24.22 5.10
CA VAL A 251 19.55 -25.09 4.06
C VAL A 251 19.69 -24.37 2.71
N ASN A 252 18.75 -23.48 2.39
CA ASN A 252 18.75 -22.72 1.13
C ASN A 252 18.85 -21.23 1.45
N GLU A 253 20.07 -20.73 1.50
CA GLU A 253 20.39 -19.33 1.82
C GLU A 253 19.89 -18.37 0.73
N GLU A 254 19.83 -18.80 -0.53
CA GLU A 254 19.36 -17.98 -1.65
C GLU A 254 17.83 -17.75 -1.67
N HIS A 255 17.07 -18.56 -0.92
CA HIS A 255 15.61 -18.49 -0.98
C HIS A 255 15.07 -17.11 -0.58
N VAL A 256 15.58 -16.57 0.53
CA VAL A 256 15.10 -15.30 1.11
C VAL A 256 15.47 -14.11 0.22
N PRO A 257 16.75 -13.89 -0.19
CA PRO A 257 17.11 -12.82 -1.12
C PRO A 257 16.35 -12.88 -2.44
N ARG A 258 16.18 -14.08 -3.01
CA ARG A 258 15.46 -14.28 -4.27
C ARG A 258 13.99 -13.89 -4.13
N GLN A 259 13.35 -14.26 -3.02
CA GLN A 259 11.98 -13.87 -2.71
C GLN A 259 11.85 -12.35 -2.57
N LEU A 260 12.71 -11.71 -1.76
CA LEU A 260 12.68 -10.26 -1.54
C LEU A 260 12.83 -9.48 -2.87
N ARG A 261 13.72 -9.90 -3.77
CA ARG A 261 13.84 -9.28 -5.10
C ARG A 261 12.65 -9.52 -6.01
N ALA A 262 12.06 -10.72 -5.98
CA ALA A 262 10.86 -11.00 -6.74
C ALA A 262 9.68 -10.13 -6.26
N GLU A 263 9.58 -9.96 -4.94
CA GLU A 263 8.64 -9.09 -4.26
C GLU A 263 8.84 -7.61 -4.63
N ALA A 264 10.08 -7.11 -4.65
CA ALA A 264 10.43 -5.76 -5.11
C ALA A 264 10.01 -5.51 -6.57
N ARG A 265 10.34 -6.44 -7.50
CA ARG A 265 9.93 -6.34 -8.91
C ARG A 265 8.41 -6.34 -9.07
N LYS A 266 7.70 -7.11 -8.24
CA LYS A 266 6.24 -7.17 -8.26
C LYS A 266 5.62 -5.84 -7.82
N LEU A 267 6.19 -5.19 -6.80
CA LEU A 267 5.76 -3.86 -6.36
C LEU A 267 5.90 -2.85 -7.50
N GLU A 268 7.06 -2.75 -8.13
CA GLU A 268 7.31 -1.80 -9.22
C GLU A 268 6.40 -2.01 -10.42
N ARG A 269 6.21 -3.26 -10.85
CA ARG A 269 5.27 -3.60 -11.94
C ARG A 269 3.82 -3.23 -11.62
N SER A 270 3.45 -3.21 -10.34
CA SER A 270 2.10 -2.85 -9.89
C SER A 270 1.86 -1.34 -9.76
N LEU A 271 2.93 -0.54 -9.67
CA LEU A 271 2.83 0.91 -9.48
C LEU A 271 2.01 1.62 -10.56
N PRO A 272 2.18 1.35 -11.87
CA PRO A 272 1.41 2.03 -12.91
C PRO A 272 -0.09 1.67 -12.90
N ALA A 273 -0.42 0.41 -12.58
CA ALA A 273 -1.75 -0.15 -12.79
C ALA A 273 -2.79 0.23 -11.71
N GLY A 274 -2.36 0.91 -10.64
CA GLY A 274 -3.19 1.17 -9.46
C GLY A 274 -3.62 -0.11 -8.71
N ASN A 275 -3.10 -1.27 -9.11
CA ASN A 275 -3.52 -2.56 -8.58
C ASN A 275 -3.03 -2.71 -7.14
N LYS A 276 -3.97 -2.55 -6.19
CA LYS A 276 -3.77 -2.76 -4.76
C LYS A 276 -3.66 -4.22 -4.36
N LYS A 277 -3.29 -5.19 -5.22
CA LYS A 277 -2.80 -6.47 -4.68
C LYS A 277 -1.58 -6.08 -3.87
N ARG A 278 -1.79 -5.94 -2.54
CA ARG A 278 -0.82 -5.48 -1.55
C ARG A 278 0.27 -6.53 -1.50
N ALA A 279 1.06 -6.58 -2.56
CA ALA A 279 2.16 -7.49 -2.69
C ALA A 279 3.01 -7.21 -1.45
N CYS A 280 3.28 -8.27 -0.70
CA CYS A 280 4.28 -8.19 0.37
C CYS A 280 3.84 -7.31 1.54
N SER A 281 2.53 -7.12 1.74
CA SER A 281 1.99 -6.25 2.80
C SER A 281 2.53 -6.65 4.18
N TYR A 282 2.64 -7.95 4.44
CA TYR A 282 3.18 -8.50 5.68
C TYR A 282 4.65 -8.14 5.96
N ARG A 283 5.41 -7.62 4.97
CA ARG A 283 6.81 -7.19 5.13
C ARG A 283 6.95 -5.80 5.76
N PHE A 284 5.91 -4.98 5.61
CA PHE A 284 5.92 -3.56 5.99
C PHE A 284 4.92 -3.22 7.10
N VAL A 285 4.16 -4.21 7.60
CA VAL A 285 3.16 -4.01 8.67
C VAL A 285 3.82 -3.86 10.04
N TRP A 286 5.01 -4.40 10.22
CA TRP A 286 5.66 -4.51 11.52
C TRP A 286 6.64 -3.37 11.71
N ALA A 287 6.90 -2.99 12.96
CA ALA A 287 7.89 -1.96 13.28
C ALA A 287 9.33 -2.36 12.86
N PHE A 288 9.63 -3.65 12.75
CA PHE A 288 10.93 -4.17 12.33
C PHE A 288 10.97 -4.54 10.83
N PRO A 289 12.14 -4.45 10.18
CA PRO A 289 12.33 -4.84 8.79
C PRO A 289 11.96 -6.30 8.50
N ALA A 290 11.85 -6.64 7.20
CA ALA A 290 11.58 -8.02 6.77
C ALA A 290 12.63 -9.05 7.18
N LEU A 291 13.78 -8.59 7.68
CA LEU A 291 14.85 -9.37 8.25
C LEU A 291 15.16 -8.88 9.66
N VAL A 292 15.53 -9.81 10.53
CA VAL A 292 15.99 -9.57 11.90
C VAL A 292 17.24 -10.41 12.15
N PRO A 293 18.08 -10.05 13.14
CA PRO A 293 19.18 -10.90 13.55
C PRO A 293 18.71 -12.27 14.07
N TYR A 294 19.56 -13.29 13.98
CA TYR A 294 19.36 -14.50 14.78
C TYR A 294 19.61 -14.20 16.27
N ASP A 295 18.93 -14.92 17.16
CA ASP A 295 19.10 -14.71 18.60
C ASP A 295 20.53 -14.98 19.07
N TRP A 296 21.23 -15.93 18.43
CA TRP A 296 22.64 -16.20 18.75
C TRP A 296 23.55 -15.00 18.45
N CYS A 297 23.21 -14.15 17.46
CA CYS A 297 23.95 -12.93 17.17
C CYS A 297 23.82 -11.92 18.31
N LEU A 298 22.62 -11.80 18.87
CA LEU A 298 22.38 -10.95 20.05
C LEU A 298 23.15 -11.47 21.26
N ARG A 299 23.10 -12.79 21.51
CA ARG A 299 23.88 -13.42 22.60
C ARG A 299 25.38 -13.19 22.44
N LEU A 300 25.92 -13.32 21.22
CA LEU A 300 27.34 -13.03 20.95
C LEU A 300 27.67 -11.59 21.32
N PHE A 301 26.85 -10.65 20.83
CA PHE A 301 27.04 -9.24 21.07
C PHE A 301 27.03 -8.90 22.56
N THR A 302 26.05 -9.41 23.32
CA THR A 302 25.98 -9.18 24.77
C THR A 302 27.16 -9.81 25.51
N GLN A 303 27.53 -11.04 25.15
CA GLN A 303 28.61 -11.79 25.79
C GLN A 303 29.98 -11.13 25.56
N VAL A 304 30.26 -10.65 24.35
CA VAL A 304 31.52 -9.94 24.05
C VAL A 304 31.59 -8.63 24.84
N LEU A 305 30.49 -7.87 24.92
CA LEU A 305 30.45 -6.64 25.72
C LEU A 305 30.66 -6.90 27.22
N GLU A 306 30.10 -7.98 27.76
CA GLU A 306 30.29 -8.36 29.16
C GLU A 306 31.75 -8.76 29.46
N LYS A 307 32.39 -9.51 28.56
CA LYS A 307 33.76 -10.01 28.75
C LYS A 307 34.83 -8.95 28.45
N SER A 308 34.66 -8.18 27.39
CA SER A 308 35.63 -7.19 26.91
C SER A 308 35.41 -5.79 27.45
N GLY A 309 34.29 -5.56 28.15
CA GLY A 309 33.89 -4.23 28.61
C GLY A 309 33.22 -3.39 27.54
N MET A 310 32.65 -2.27 27.99
CA MET A 310 32.06 -1.25 27.12
C MET A 310 33.13 -0.63 26.20
N PRO A 311 32.75 -0.03 25.05
CA PRO A 311 33.66 0.72 24.19
C PRO A 311 34.55 1.68 24.99
N GLY A 312 35.86 1.70 24.69
CA GLY A 312 36.89 2.40 25.48
C GLY A 312 38.31 1.80 25.48
N GLY A 313 38.64 0.81 24.63
CA GLY A 313 40.04 0.37 24.49
C GLY A 313 40.31 -1.02 23.87
N VAL A 314 39.32 -1.91 23.78
CA VAL A 314 39.50 -3.27 23.19
C VAL A 314 39.13 -3.33 21.70
N TYR A 315 38.29 -2.41 21.24
CA TYR A 315 37.75 -2.40 19.89
C TYR A 315 38.65 -1.58 18.96
N ALA A 316 38.77 -1.98 17.70
CA ALA A 316 39.34 -1.10 16.68
C ALA A 316 38.49 0.17 16.59
N PRO A 317 39.08 1.37 16.39
CA PRO A 317 38.34 2.64 16.42
C PRO A 317 37.12 2.66 15.49
N GLU A 318 37.25 2.08 14.29
CA GLU A 318 36.16 1.98 13.30
C GLU A 318 35.00 1.08 13.74
N ILE A 319 35.28 0.08 14.58
CA ILE A 319 34.27 -0.83 15.13
C ILE A 319 33.64 -0.22 16.39
N GLU A 320 34.43 0.52 17.17
CA GLU A 320 33.97 1.17 18.39
C GLU A 320 32.79 2.11 18.14
N GLU A 321 32.88 2.96 17.12
CA GLU A 321 31.79 3.86 16.70
C GLU A 321 30.52 3.06 16.34
N LYS A 322 30.68 1.95 15.63
CA LYS A 322 29.57 1.07 15.24
C LYS A 322 28.94 0.37 16.44
N VAL A 323 29.75 -0.08 17.40
CA VAL A 323 29.27 -0.68 18.66
C VAL A 323 28.42 0.33 19.44
N VAL A 324 28.87 1.59 19.55
CA VAL A 324 28.11 2.66 20.21
C VAL A 324 26.77 2.90 19.50
N LYS A 325 26.77 3.01 18.16
CA LYS A 325 25.53 3.17 17.38
C LYS A 325 24.56 2.00 17.58
N VAL A 326 25.08 0.77 17.62
CA VAL A 326 24.27 -0.44 17.85
C VAL A 326 23.67 -0.44 19.25
N LEU A 327 24.47 -0.10 20.26
CA LEU A 327 24.04 -0.03 21.66
C LEU A 327 22.90 0.98 21.85
N ASP A 328 23.03 2.16 21.26
CA ASP A 328 22.01 3.21 21.36
C ASP A 328 20.63 2.74 20.84
N GLY A 329 20.62 2.02 19.71
CA GLY A 329 19.41 1.48 19.11
C GLY A 329 18.96 0.12 19.66
N LEU A 330 19.70 -0.53 20.55
CA LEU A 330 19.41 -1.91 20.98
C LEU A 330 18.10 -2.05 21.77
N ALA A 331 17.75 -1.01 22.53
CA ALA A 331 16.59 -0.99 23.41
C ALA A 331 15.27 -0.64 22.71
N CYS A 332 15.32 -0.02 21.53
CA CYS A 332 14.14 0.57 20.89
C CYS A 332 14.13 0.36 19.38
N VAL A 333 12.92 0.43 18.80
CA VAL A 333 12.72 0.46 17.35
C VAL A 333 12.55 1.90 16.91
N TYR A 334 13.05 2.28 15.74
CA TYR A 334 12.80 3.60 15.18
C TYR A 334 11.46 3.63 14.44
N GLY A 335 10.73 4.71 14.61
CA GLY A 335 9.51 5.00 13.88
C GLY A 335 9.79 5.18 12.41
N ARG A 336 8.72 5.14 11.62
CA ARG A 336 8.79 5.32 10.16
C ARG A 336 9.33 6.70 9.76
N ASP A 337 9.18 7.69 10.62
CA ASP A 337 9.73 9.04 10.47
C ASP A 337 11.17 9.17 11.01
N GLY A 338 11.76 8.06 11.48
CA GLY A 338 13.09 8.02 12.08
C GLY A 338 13.12 8.43 13.55
N THR A 339 11.97 8.79 14.15
CA THR A 339 11.93 9.13 15.57
C THR A 339 12.19 7.90 16.42
N ARG A 340 12.98 8.07 17.49
CA ARG A 340 13.19 7.02 18.47
C ARG A 340 11.89 6.76 19.19
N LEU A 341 11.41 5.52 19.14
CA LEU A 341 10.17 5.17 19.80
C LEU A 341 10.46 4.63 21.20
N ASP A 342 10.80 5.54 22.10
CA ASP A 342 11.06 5.21 23.49
C ASP A 342 9.80 4.64 24.16
N GLY A 343 9.96 3.54 24.90
CA GLY A 343 8.86 2.82 25.51
C GLY A 343 8.15 3.65 26.57
N GLU A 344 7.04 4.29 26.23
CA GLU A 344 6.05 4.68 27.23
C GLU A 344 5.53 3.40 27.90
N LYS A 345 5.72 3.30 29.22
CA LYS A 345 5.47 2.12 30.09
C LYS A 345 4.09 1.47 29.96
N THR A 346 3.13 2.12 29.31
CA THR A 346 1.71 1.75 29.35
C THR A 346 1.19 1.07 28.09
N SER A 347 2.00 0.96 27.04
CA SER A 347 1.63 0.15 25.87
C SER A 347 2.62 -1.00 25.74
N SER A 348 2.12 -2.19 25.43
CA SER A 348 2.83 -3.43 25.11
C SER A 348 3.80 -3.33 23.91
N VAL A 349 4.63 -2.28 23.86
CA VAL A 349 5.13 -1.70 22.63
C VAL A 349 6.62 -1.31 22.84
N ARG A 350 7.46 -1.86 21.94
CA ARG A 350 8.69 -1.30 21.31
C ARG A 350 10.07 -1.73 21.77
N LEU A 351 10.21 -2.79 22.55
CA LEU A 351 11.53 -3.37 22.73
C LEU A 351 11.96 -4.07 21.44
N ARG A 352 13.13 -3.70 20.92
CA ARG A 352 13.78 -4.42 19.80
C ARG A 352 14.32 -5.77 20.26
N THR A 353 14.80 -5.81 21.51
CA THR A 353 15.41 -6.99 22.13
C THR A 353 14.87 -7.19 23.53
N ALA A 354 14.88 -8.43 24.01
CA ALA A 354 14.57 -8.77 25.40
C ALA A 354 15.63 -9.70 25.98
N GLY A 355 15.74 -9.71 27.31
CA GLY A 355 16.73 -10.53 28.02
C GLY A 355 18.17 -10.04 27.84
N THR A 356 18.37 -8.75 27.51
CA THR A 356 19.68 -8.10 27.51
C THR A 356 19.80 -7.15 28.71
N PRO A 357 21.01 -6.92 29.26
CA PRO A 357 21.25 -5.91 30.29
C PRO A 357 20.82 -4.49 29.90
N TRP A 358 20.72 -4.22 28.59
CA TRP A 358 20.43 -2.90 28.01
C TRP A 358 18.99 -2.76 27.51
N SER A 359 18.15 -3.79 27.66
CA SER A 359 16.73 -3.77 27.33
C SER A 359 15.88 -3.77 28.60
N VAL A 360 14.72 -3.09 28.59
CA VAL A 360 13.76 -3.21 29.69
C VAL A 360 13.32 -4.67 29.81
N GLN A 361 13.45 -5.27 30.99
CA GLN A 361 13.03 -6.66 31.23
C GLN A 361 11.49 -6.72 31.17
N PRO A 362 10.88 -7.48 30.25
CA PRO A 362 9.43 -7.69 30.30
C PRO A 362 9.06 -8.42 31.60
N GLU A 363 7.96 -8.02 32.24
CA GLU A 363 7.45 -8.71 33.43
C GLU A 363 7.00 -10.14 33.07
N GLY A 364 7.81 -11.16 33.41
CA GLY A 364 7.47 -12.56 33.16
C GLY A 364 8.68 -13.44 32.88
N LYS A 365 8.47 -14.76 32.84
CA LYS A 365 9.48 -15.84 32.73
C LYS A 365 10.42 -15.64 31.53
N ASN A 366 11.45 -14.83 31.72
CA ASN A 366 12.57 -14.71 30.81
C ASN A 366 13.54 -15.83 31.17
N ASP A 367 13.99 -16.63 30.20
CA ASP A 367 15.00 -17.66 30.40
C ASP A 367 16.42 -17.08 30.54
N GLY A 368 16.52 -15.75 30.66
CA GLY A 368 17.75 -14.99 30.75
C GLY A 368 18.49 -14.86 29.42
N LYS A 369 17.92 -15.33 28.30
CA LYS A 369 18.62 -15.32 27.01
C LYS A 369 18.21 -14.11 26.17
N ALA A 370 19.22 -13.42 25.64
CA ALA A 370 19.04 -12.35 24.67
C ALA A 370 18.27 -12.86 23.43
N LYS A 371 17.17 -12.19 23.08
CA LYS A 371 16.30 -12.51 21.94
C LYS A 371 15.81 -11.26 21.22
N PHE A 372 15.53 -11.40 19.92
CA PHE A 372 14.88 -10.35 19.15
C PHE A 372 13.38 -10.41 19.35
N GLU A 373 12.76 -9.29 19.72
CA GLU A 373 11.32 -9.23 19.94
C GLU A 373 10.58 -8.97 18.63
N THR A 374 9.57 -9.80 18.36
CA THR A 374 8.78 -9.74 17.10
C THR A 374 7.31 -9.48 17.36
N GLU A 375 6.99 -8.86 18.51
CA GLU A 375 5.62 -8.53 18.88
C GLU A 375 4.94 -7.62 17.84
N ARG A 376 3.63 -7.80 17.73
CA ARG A 376 2.78 -7.21 16.69
C ARG A 376 2.54 -5.73 16.96
N ILE A 377 3.49 -4.90 16.57
CA ILE A 377 3.38 -3.45 16.65
C ILE A 377 3.28 -2.93 15.21
N GLY A 378 2.06 -2.65 14.75
CA GLY A 378 1.85 -1.87 13.54
C GLY A 378 0.53 -2.14 12.82
N ARG A 379 -0.07 -1.07 12.31
CA ARG A 379 -1.22 -1.10 11.40
C ARG A 379 -0.89 -0.52 10.02
N ASP A 380 0.29 0.09 9.87
CA ASP A 380 0.63 0.92 8.72
C ASP A 380 1.53 0.18 7.75
N TYR A 381 1.35 0.49 6.47
CA TYR A 381 2.03 -0.19 5.36
C TYR A 381 2.97 0.81 4.70
N ASP A 382 4.13 1.02 5.31
CA ASP A 382 5.13 2.00 4.89
C ASP A 382 6.54 1.41 5.01
N PRO A 383 7.51 1.86 4.21
CA PRO A 383 8.90 1.40 4.35
C PRO A 383 9.47 1.82 5.72
N HIS A 384 10.48 1.10 6.20
CA HIS A 384 11.18 1.40 7.44
C HIS A 384 12.02 2.66 7.26
N ALA A 385 12.21 3.42 8.34
CA ALA A 385 13.11 4.56 8.31
C ALA A 385 14.54 4.09 8.02
N ASP A 386 15.32 4.93 7.34
CA ASP A 386 16.70 4.57 6.99
C ASP A 386 17.54 4.27 8.23
N VAL A 387 17.33 4.98 9.34
CA VAL A 387 18.00 4.72 10.62
C VAL A 387 17.74 3.30 11.16
N GLU A 388 16.55 2.75 10.95
CA GLU A 388 16.21 1.38 11.37
C GLU A 388 16.97 0.34 10.53
N LEU A 389 17.06 0.58 9.21
CA LEU A 389 17.77 -0.27 8.28
C LEU A 389 19.29 -0.18 8.50
N GLU A 390 19.81 1.02 8.74
CA GLU A 390 21.21 1.26 9.07
C GLU A 390 21.60 0.61 10.39
N TRP A 391 20.73 0.64 11.40
CA TRP A 391 20.99 -0.07 12.66
C TRP A 391 21.19 -1.56 12.39
N LEU A 392 20.31 -2.18 11.58
CA LEU A 392 20.39 -3.61 11.28
C LEU A 392 21.67 -3.95 10.52
N GLU A 393 22.04 -3.15 9.53
CA GLU A 393 23.28 -3.30 8.78
C GLU A 393 24.51 -3.17 9.70
N THR A 394 24.54 -2.11 10.51
CA THR A 394 25.64 -1.85 11.47
C THR A 394 25.75 -2.99 12.48
N PHE A 395 24.63 -3.49 13.00
CA PHE A 395 24.59 -4.63 13.92
C PHE A 395 25.23 -5.88 13.29
N VAL A 396 24.85 -6.18 12.04
CA VAL A 396 25.36 -7.35 11.32
C VAL A 396 26.85 -7.24 11.04
N GLU A 397 27.35 -6.04 10.73
CA GLU A 397 28.78 -5.77 10.55
C GLU A 397 29.58 -5.97 11.85
N VAL A 398 29.08 -5.44 12.97
CA VAL A 398 29.71 -5.61 14.29
C VAL A 398 29.76 -7.08 14.67
N VAL A 399 28.67 -7.82 14.47
CA VAL A 399 28.63 -9.27 14.73
C VAL A 399 29.59 -10.03 13.80
N ALA A 400 29.71 -9.63 12.54
CA ALA A 400 30.67 -10.25 11.62
C ALA A 400 32.12 -10.04 12.06
N TRP A 401 32.45 -8.87 12.60
CA TRP A 401 33.75 -8.61 13.22
C TRP A 401 33.93 -9.44 14.51
N MET A 402 32.93 -9.46 15.41
CA MET A 402 32.99 -10.25 16.63
C MET A 402 33.17 -11.74 16.36
N GLU A 403 32.54 -12.27 15.31
CA GLU A 403 32.74 -13.67 14.92
C GLU A 403 34.19 -14.02 14.59
N LYS A 404 34.92 -13.06 14.03
CA LYS A 404 36.31 -13.24 13.62
C LYS A 404 37.25 -13.12 14.82
N GLU A 405 37.02 -12.13 15.68
CA GLU A 405 37.92 -11.83 16.81
C GLU A 405 37.62 -12.71 18.05
N PHE A 406 36.39 -13.21 18.20
CA PHE A 406 35.93 -13.99 19.36
C PHE A 406 35.37 -15.37 18.96
N PRO A 407 36.15 -16.24 18.30
CA PRO A 407 35.65 -17.50 17.75
C PRO A 407 35.18 -18.51 18.81
N GLU A 408 35.73 -18.47 20.02
CA GLU A 408 35.30 -19.35 21.12
C GLU A 408 33.92 -18.95 21.66
N ASP A 409 33.65 -17.64 21.79
CA ASP A 409 32.33 -17.14 22.16
C ASP A 409 31.27 -17.51 21.11
N VAL A 410 31.63 -17.50 19.82
CA VAL A 410 30.74 -17.95 18.74
C VAL A 410 30.32 -19.41 18.89
N LYS A 411 31.27 -20.30 19.25
CA LYS A 411 30.98 -21.72 19.46
C LYS A 411 30.04 -21.91 20.64
N GLU A 412 30.29 -21.19 21.72
CA GLU A 412 29.47 -21.21 22.93
C GLU A 412 28.02 -20.77 22.64
N VAL A 413 27.82 -19.60 22.01
CA VAL A 413 26.48 -19.04 21.81
C VAL A 413 25.67 -19.72 20.70
N ARG A 414 26.30 -20.32 19.68
CA ARG A 414 25.57 -21.06 18.63
C ARG A 414 25.08 -22.42 19.14
N GLY A 415 25.85 -23.06 20.03
CA GLY A 415 25.55 -24.41 20.53
C GLY A 415 25.55 -25.48 19.42
N SER A 416 25.27 -26.73 19.80
CA SER A 416 25.14 -27.85 18.86
C SER A 416 23.91 -27.72 17.96
N ASP A 417 22.80 -27.21 18.51
CA ASP A 417 21.51 -27.07 17.82
C ASP A 417 21.56 -26.25 16.52
N TRP A 418 22.46 -25.24 16.46
CA TRP A 418 22.65 -24.44 15.25
C TRP A 418 23.08 -25.27 14.04
N TYR A 419 23.93 -26.28 14.27
CA TYR A 419 24.45 -27.18 13.25
C TYR A 419 23.54 -28.38 13.02
N GLU A 420 22.92 -28.91 14.08
CA GLU A 420 22.03 -30.08 14.04
C GLU A 420 20.66 -29.80 13.39
N GLY A 421 20.21 -28.54 13.36
CA GLY A 421 18.93 -28.16 12.76
C GLY A 421 18.75 -28.62 11.31
N ASN A 422 19.86 -28.71 10.55
CA ASN A 422 19.85 -29.24 9.18
C ASN A 422 19.55 -30.73 9.12
N GLU A 423 20.05 -31.50 10.09
CA GLU A 423 19.85 -32.94 10.17
C GLU A 423 18.41 -33.27 10.59
N VAL A 424 17.87 -32.56 11.57
CA VAL A 424 16.46 -32.70 11.97
C VAL A 424 15.52 -32.31 10.82
N ALA A 425 15.84 -31.25 10.08
CA ALA A 425 15.06 -30.84 8.91
C ALA A 425 15.15 -31.86 7.77
N ARG A 426 16.32 -32.47 7.55
CA ARG A 426 16.55 -33.55 6.59
C ARG A 426 15.71 -34.78 6.95
N ILE A 427 15.80 -35.27 8.18
CA ILE A 427 15.03 -36.41 8.70
C ILE A 427 13.52 -36.15 8.57
N ARG A 428 13.03 -34.95 8.89
CA ARG A 428 11.61 -34.59 8.71
C ARG A 428 11.18 -34.62 7.24
N ARG A 429 12.02 -34.18 6.30
CA ARG A 429 11.72 -34.26 4.85
C ARG A 429 11.71 -35.69 4.35
N GLU A 430 12.65 -36.52 4.80
CA GLU A 430 12.72 -37.94 4.46
C GLU A 430 11.51 -38.70 4.98
N LYS A 431 11.10 -38.46 6.24
CA LYS A 431 9.85 -39.01 6.79
C LYS A 431 8.61 -38.58 6.01
N ARG A 432 8.53 -37.31 5.58
CA ARG A 432 7.41 -36.84 4.73
C ARG A 432 7.39 -37.53 3.38
N ARG A 433 8.55 -37.67 2.72
CA ARG A 433 8.66 -38.38 1.44
C ARG A 433 8.26 -39.85 1.59
N ALA A 434 8.75 -40.54 2.62
CA ALA A 434 8.40 -41.93 2.91
C ALA A 434 6.90 -42.11 3.22
N GLY A 435 6.29 -41.16 3.96
CA GLY A 435 4.85 -41.19 4.27
C GLY A 435 3.94 -40.87 3.08
N THR A 436 4.37 -40.03 2.14
CA THR A 436 3.61 -39.75 0.91
C THR A 436 3.58 -40.96 -0.03
N THR A 437 4.65 -41.77 -0.09
CA THR A 437 4.70 -42.98 -0.91
C THR A 437 3.79 -44.10 -0.40
N GLN A 438 3.49 -44.15 0.91
CA GLN A 438 2.58 -45.16 1.47
C GLN A 438 1.09 -44.83 1.27
N ASN A 439 0.73 -43.56 1.05
CA ASN A 439 -0.67 -43.15 0.90
C ASN A 439 -1.16 -43.13 -0.55
N THR A 440 -0.25 -43.12 -1.54
CA THR A 440 -0.62 -43.26 -2.96
C THR A 440 -0.83 -44.71 -3.39
N GLY A 441 -0.34 -45.70 -2.62
CA GLY A 441 -0.59 -47.12 -2.87
C GLY A 441 -1.99 -47.59 -2.46
N LYS A 442 -2.55 -47.07 -1.36
CA LYS A 442 -3.87 -47.48 -0.86
C LYS A 442 -5.05 -46.90 -1.64
N SER A 443 -4.88 -45.79 -2.35
CA SER A 443 -5.94 -45.23 -3.19
C SER A 443 -6.11 -45.92 -4.55
N ASN A 444 -5.13 -46.74 -4.99
CA ASN A 444 -5.26 -47.54 -6.22
C ASN A 444 -5.80 -48.96 -5.99
N GLU A 445 -5.77 -49.48 -4.76
CA GLU A 445 -6.41 -50.77 -4.43
C GLU A 445 -7.93 -50.67 -4.18
N LEU A 446 -8.45 -49.46 -3.95
CA LEU A 446 -9.89 -49.20 -3.81
C LEU A 446 -10.59 -48.82 -5.13
N ALA A 447 -9.86 -48.79 -6.25
CA ALA A 447 -10.40 -48.58 -7.60
C ALA A 447 -10.43 -49.87 -8.44
N ILE A 448 -10.04 -51.02 -7.85
CA ILE A 448 -10.13 -52.36 -8.46
C ILE A 448 -10.78 -53.32 -7.45
N ARG A 449 -11.98 -52.94 -6.98
CA ARG A 449 -13.06 -53.79 -6.45
C ARG A 449 -14.34 -53.01 -6.62
#